data_AF-A0A379VI21-F1
#
_entry.id   AF-A0A379VI21-F1
#
_cell.length_a   1.000
_cell.length_b   1.000
_cell.length_c   1.000
_cell.angle_alpha   90.00
_cell.angle_beta   90.00
_cell.angle_gamma   90.00
#
_symmetry.space_group_name_H-M   'P 1'
#
loop_
_entity.id
_entity.type
_entity.pdbx_description
1 polymer ?
#
loop_
_entity_poly.entity_id
_entity_poly.type
_entity_poly.pdbx_seq_one_letter_code
_entity_poly.pdbx_strand_id
1 'polypeptide(L)'
;MTVWRALRRIWRKRFRKPLPLAAWIESDVVAIPAMQKRLEKEYGQTIDGEMLLKKDSHLAISGSIKARGGIYEVLTHAEKLALGGGSVNHRR
;
A
#
# COMPACT_ATOMS: atom_id res chain seq x y z
N MET A 1 0.16 -15.69 -6.49
CA MET A 1 0.39 -15.28 -5.08
C MET A 1 1.90 -15.03 -4.84
N THR A 2 2.53 -14.20 -5.68
CA THR A 2 4.00 -14.29 -5.97
C THR A 2 4.75 -12.98 -5.68
N VAL A 3 4.23 -11.82 -6.12
CA VAL A 3 4.89 -10.51 -5.97
C VAL A 3 5.06 -10.08 -4.51
N TRP A 4 4.03 -10.25 -3.68
CA TRP A 4 4.06 -9.86 -2.26
C TRP A 4 5.07 -10.69 -1.42
N ARG A 5 5.31 -11.95 -1.81
CA ARG A 5 6.33 -12.80 -1.17
C ARG A 5 7.74 -12.32 -1.55
N ALA A 6 7.95 -11.93 -2.81
CA ALA A 6 9.21 -11.36 -3.27
C ALA A 6 9.53 -10.03 -2.56
N LEU A 7 8.53 -9.15 -2.41
CA LEU A 7 8.67 -7.90 -1.66
C LEU A 7 9.11 -8.15 -0.22
N ARG A 8 8.44 -9.07 0.49
CA ARG A 8 8.78 -9.40 1.88
C ARG A 8 10.24 -9.86 2.02
N ARG A 9 10.73 -10.65 1.07
CA ARG A 9 12.11 -11.15 1.05
C ARG A 9 13.11 -10.02 0.79
N ILE A 10 12.88 -9.19 -0.22
CA ILE A 10 13.76 -8.06 -0.57
C ILE A 10 13.80 -7.04 0.58
N TRP A 11 12.64 -6.71 1.13
CA TRP A 11 12.51 -5.74 2.20
C TRP A 11 13.27 -6.16 3.45
N ARG A 12 13.09 -7.41 3.91
CA ARG A 12 13.85 -7.96 5.05
C ARG A 12 15.36 -7.93 4.84
N LYS A 13 15.83 -8.15 3.61
CA LYS A 13 17.27 -8.11 3.30
C LYS A 13 17.83 -6.69 3.25
N ARG A 14 17.06 -5.72 2.77
CA ARG A 14 17.57 -4.37 2.46
C ARG A 14 17.23 -3.31 3.49
N PHE A 15 16.12 -3.45 4.21
CA PHE A 15 15.64 -2.46 5.18
C PHE A 15 15.57 -3.07 6.59
N ARG A 16 16.17 -2.37 7.56
CA ARG A 16 16.20 -2.77 8.98
C ARG A 16 14.87 -2.56 9.72
N LYS A 17 13.87 -1.94 9.08
CA LYS A 17 12.55 -1.68 9.66
C LYS A 17 11.56 -2.78 9.26
N PRO A 18 10.70 -3.24 10.19
CA PRO A 18 9.66 -4.20 9.86
C PRO A 18 8.74 -3.61 8.78
N LEU A 19 8.27 -4.47 7.87
CA LEU A 19 7.14 -4.12 7.01
C LEU A 19 5.94 -3.81 7.93
N PRO A 20 5.17 -2.74 7.67
CA PRO A 20 3.91 -2.56 8.36
C PRO A 20 3.01 -3.76 8.03
N LEU A 21 2.36 -4.30 9.06
CA LEU A 21 1.40 -5.41 8.99
C LEU A 21 1.81 -6.49 7.98
N ALA A 22 2.87 -7.23 8.34
CA ALA A 22 3.21 -8.55 7.82
C ALA A 22 2.90 -8.75 6.31
N ALA A 23 3.61 -7.99 5.46
CA ALA A 23 3.74 -8.21 4.01
C ALA A 23 2.66 -7.64 3.07
N TRP A 24 1.67 -6.89 3.56
CA TRP A 24 0.72 -6.19 2.70
C TRP A 24 0.87 -4.66 2.82
N ILE A 25 0.90 -3.97 1.69
CA ILE A 25 0.86 -2.50 1.65
C ILE A 25 -0.61 -2.10 1.82
N GLU A 26 -1.02 -2.04 3.08
CA GLU A 26 -2.40 -1.73 3.48
C GLU A 26 -2.46 -0.54 4.43
N SER A 27 -3.65 0.07 4.46
CA SER A 27 -3.97 1.25 5.26
C SER A 27 -5.30 1.06 5.98
N ASP A 28 -5.46 1.74 7.10
CA ASP A 28 -6.70 1.71 7.88
C ASP A 28 -7.88 2.32 7.11
N VAL A 29 -9.07 1.85 7.45
CA VAL A 29 -10.35 2.51 7.16
C VAL A 29 -10.91 2.98 8.49
N VAL A 30 -11.23 4.27 8.59
CA VAL A 30 -11.70 4.87 9.84
C VAL A 30 -12.94 5.71 9.60
N ALA A 31 -13.88 5.71 10.56
CA ALA A 31 -15.00 6.63 10.54
C ALA A 31 -14.54 8.07 10.79
N ILE A 32 -15.15 9.05 10.11
CA ILE A 32 -14.83 10.47 10.23
C ILE A 32 -16.08 11.34 10.54
N PRO A 33 -16.79 11.07 11.65
CA PRO A 33 -18.06 11.75 11.97
C PRO A 33 -17.93 13.25 12.17
N ALA A 34 -16.77 13.74 12.67
CA ALA A 34 -16.52 15.16 12.81
C ALA A 34 -16.43 15.88 11.45
N MET A 35 -15.84 15.23 10.45
CA MET A 35 -15.75 15.77 9.09
C MET A 35 -17.11 15.71 8.40
N GLN A 36 -17.87 14.63 8.57
CA GLN A 36 -19.24 14.50 8.06
C GLN A 36 -20.10 15.68 8.54
N LYS A 37 -20.18 15.90 9.86
CA LYS A 37 -20.92 17.04 10.44
C LYS A 37 -20.44 18.40 9.93
N ARG A 38 -19.14 18.56 9.73
CA ARG A 38 -18.57 19.80 9.20
C ARG A 38 -19.03 20.04 7.75
N LEU A 39 -18.98 19.03 6.90
CA LEU A 39 -19.41 19.12 5.50
C LEU A 39 -20.91 19.35 5.39
N GLU A 40 -21.72 18.67 6.20
CA GLU A 40 -23.17 18.88 6.23
C GLU A 40 -23.52 20.33 6.58
N LYS A 41 -22.84 20.90 7.59
CA LYS A 41 -23.00 22.31 7.97
C LYS A 41 -22.54 23.26 6.87
N GLU A 42 -21.42 22.96 6.21
CA GLU A 42 -20.80 23.83 5.21
C GLU A 42 -21.62 23.90 3.91
N TYR A 43 -22.25 22.80 3.51
CA TYR A 43 -23.02 22.70 2.28
C TYR A 43 -24.54 22.68 2.49
N GLY A 44 -25.02 22.65 3.74
CA GLY A 44 -26.45 22.66 4.07
C GLY A 44 -27.21 21.41 3.60
N GLN A 45 -26.51 20.28 3.47
CA GLN A 45 -27.07 19.00 3.01
C GLN A 45 -26.73 17.89 3.99
N THR A 46 -27.64 16.93 4.16
CA THR A 46 -27.39 15.73 4.95
C THR A 46 -26.56 14.73 4.15
N ILE A 47 -25.62 14.05 4.80
CA ILE A 47 -24.85 12.97 4.20
C ILE A 47 -25.34 11.67 4.84
N ASP A 48 -26.06 10.87 4.06
CA ASP A 48 -26.66 9.63 4.55
C ASP A 48 -25.60 8.56 4.85
N GLY A 49 -25.85 7.77 5.89
CA GLY A 49 -24.97 6.69 6.32
C GLY A 49 -23.72 7.17 7.07
N GLU A 50 -22.69 6.33 7.10
CA GLU A 50 -21.43 6.60 7.80
C GLU A 50 -20.35 7.04 6.81
N MET A 51 -19.76 8.22 7.03
CA MET A 51 -18.61 8.65 6.25
C MET A 51 -17.32 8.00 6.75
N LEU A 52 -16.68 7.23 5.86
CA LEU A 52 -15.41 6.55 6.12
C LEU A 52 -14.26 7.17 5.32
N LEU A 53 -13.06 7.13 5.89
CA LEU A 53 -11.81 7.54 5.25
C LEU A 53 -10.89 6.33 5.09
N LYS A 54 -10.53 6.01 3.84
CA LYS A 54 -9.42 5.10 3.52
C LYS A 54 -8.10 5.86 3.60
N LYS A 55 -7.25 5.54 4.59
CA LYS A 55 -6.03 6.29 4.90
C LYS A 55 -4.84 5.93 3.99
N ASP A 56 -5.03 5.92 2.68
CA ASP A 56 -3.94 5.60 1.75
C ASP A 56 -2.77 6.61 1.80
N SER A 57 -3.02 7.82 2.31
CA SER A 57 -1.98 8.80 2.68
C SER A 57 -1.02 8.32 3.78
N HIS A 58 -1.36 7.25 4.50
CA HIS A 58 -0.55 6.67 5.56
C HIS A 58 0.07 5.33 5.14
N LEU A 59 -0.10 4.92 3.88
CA LEU A 59 0.58 3.73 3.38
C LEU A 59 2.08 3.90 3.54
N ALA A 60 2.74 2.83 3.97
CA ALA A 60 4.19 2.85 4.09
C ALA A 60 4.88 3.04 2.73
N ILE A 61 6.20 3.19 2.78
CA ILE A 61 7.08 3.41 1.62
C ILE A 61 6.94 4.82 1.05
N SER A 62 5.76 5.22 0.57
CA SER A 62 5.56 6.50 -0.12
C SER A 62 4.44 7.39 0.44
N GLY A 63 3.76 7.01 1.53
CA GLY A 63 2.73 7.85 2.15
C GLY A 63 1.56 8.18 1.23
N SER A 64 1.23 7.29 0.31
CA SER A 64 0.19 7.55 -0.71
C SER A 64 -0.29 6.27 -1.37
N ILE A 65 -1.40 6.36 -2.10
CA ILE A 65 -1.95 5.27 -2.93
C ILE A 65 -0.93 4.69 -3.92
N LYS A 66 0.09 5.46 -4.31
CA LYS A 66 1.16 5.01 -5.21
C LYS A 66 2.06 3.95 -4.58
N ALA A 67 2.04 3.80 -3.25
CA ALA A 67 2.69 2.69 -2.58
C ALA A 67 2.11 1.34 -3.00
N ARG A 68 0.85 1.28 -3.45
CA ARG A 68 0.25 0.05 -3.98
C ARG A 68 0.70 -0.20 -5.42
N GLY A 69 0.21 0.63 -6.35
CA GLY A 69 0.40 0.43 -7.79
C GLY A 69 1.86 0.58 -8.24
N GLY A 70 2.54 1.64 -7.78
CA GLY A 70 3.92 1.91 -8.19
C GLY A 70 4.90 0.85 -7.70
N ILE A 71 4.75 0.37 -6.46
CA ILE A 71 5.59 -0.71 -5.94
C ILE A 71 5.26 -2.03 -6.64
N TYR A 72 3.99 -2.33 -6.89
CA TYR A 72 3.61 -3.52 -7.64
C TYR A 72 4.24 -3.53 -9.05
N GLU A 73 4.19 -2.41 -9.76
CA GLU A 73 4.75 -2.28 -11.11
C GLU A 73 6.26 -2.47 -11.11
N VAL A 74 6.99 -1.78 -10.23
CA VAL A 74 8.45 -1.92 -10.11
C VAL A 74 8.85 -3.36 -9.82
N LEU A 75 8.18 -4.02 -8.88
CA LEU A 75 8.49 -5.40 -8.52
C LEU A 75 8.14 -6.39 -9.63
N THR A 76 7.00 -6.20 -10.29
CA THR A 76 6.57 -7.06 -11.39
C THR A 76 7.51 -6.91 -12.59
N HIS A 77 7.94 -5.68 -12.89
CA HIS A 77 8.92 -5.42 -13.93
C HIS A 77 10.28 -6.06 -13.59
N ALA A 78 10.77 -5.89 -12.36
CA ALA A 78 12.00 -6.52 -11.90
C ALA A 78 11.94 -8.06 -11.94
N GLU A 79 10.79 -8.65 -11.58
CA GLU A 79 10.57 -10.10 -11.68
C GLU A 79 10.60 -10.57 -13.13
N LYS A 80 9.92 -9.86 -14.04
CA LYS A 80 9.94 -10.17 -15.48
C LYS A 80 11.35 -10.11 -16.06
N LEU A 81 12.13 -9.07 -15.74
CA LEU A 81 13.51 -8.95 -16.18
C LEU A 81 14.39 -10.08 -15.64
N ALA A 82 14.24 -10.43 -14.36
CA ALA A 82 15.01 -11.51 -13.75
C ALA A 82 14.71 -12.88 -14.40
N LEU A 83 13.45 -13.14 -14.73
CA LEU A 83 13.01 -14.38 -15.38
C LEU A 83 13.34 -14.43 -16.88
N GLY A 84 13.24 -13.30 -17.59
CA GLY A 84 13.50 -13.22 -19.03
C GLY A 84 14.99 -13.09 -19.41
N GLY A 85 15.83 -12.56 -18.52
CA GLY A 85 17.25 -12.28 -18.76
C GLY A 85 18.23 -13.37 -18.32
N GLY A 86 17.77 -14.58 -17.97
CA GLY A 86 18.64 -15.70 -17.57
C GLY A 86 19.41 -15.53 -16.25
N SER A 87 19.11 -14.50 -15.45
CA SER A 87 19.80 -14.24 -14.18
C SER A 87 18.86 -14.30 -12.98
N VAL A 88 18.29 -15.48 -12.73
CA VAL A 88 18.00 -15.91 -11.35
C VAL A 88 19.09 -16.89 -10.96
N ASN A 89 20.27 -16.39 -10.58
CA ASN A 89 21.31 -17.25 -10.04
C ASN A 89 20.87 -17.69 -8.64
N HIS A 90 20.34 -18.90 -8.57
CA HIS A 90 20.09 -19.64 -7.36
C HIS A 90 21.45 -20.04 -6.76
N ARG A 91 22.01 -19.20 -5.88
CA ARG A 91 23.16 -19.60 -5.06
C ARG A 91 22.81 -19.45 -3.59
N ARG A 92 22.52 -20.63 -3.01
CA ARG A 92 22.63 -21.08 -1.63
C ARG A 92 21.96 -20.24 -0.54
#